data_AF-A0A537UB59-F1
#
_entry.id   AF-A0A537UB59-F1
#
_cell.length_a   1.000
_cell.length_b   1.000
_cell.length_c   1.000
_cell.angle_alpha   90.00
_cell.angle_beta   90.00
_cell.angle_gamma   90.00
#
_symmetry.space_group_name_H-M   'P 1'
#
loop_
_entity.id
_entity.type
_entity.pdbx_description
1 polymer ?
#
loop_
_entity_poly.entity_id
_entity_poly.type
_entity_poly.pdbx_seq_one_letter_code
_entity_poly.pdbx_strand_id
1 'polypeptide(L)'
;MSEIQAQISVLKQTADPAVADAIARLIDEGEDHELNRINVLDFSKRTGLDEERAISGFLHASRLGLFDLTWNVLCPGCGGVLDAHSTLKSLRPDDYHCGLCACGYEASVDEQVEVAFTVSPRIRRIAAHDPNTLPVWEYFKQIFWSSGVDLNKESFAQLTDE
;
A
#
# COMPACT_ATOMS: atom_id res chain seq x y z
N MET A 1 -28.40 -0.31 -3.34
CA MET A 1 -27.23 -0.81 -2.59
C MET A 1 -26.03 -0.51 -3.45
N SER A 2 -25.08 0.31 -2.96
CA SER A 2 -23.86 0.58 -3.74
C SER A 2 -23.05 -0.71 -3.90
N GLU A 3 -22.31 -0.86 -5.00
CA GLU A 3 -21.45 -2.02 -5.28
C GLU A 3 -20.52 -2.33 -4.10
N ILE A 4 -20.02 -1.26 -3.46
CA ILE A 4 -19.18 -1.29 -2.26
C ILE A 4 -19.88 -2.00 -1.08
N GLN A 5 -21.16 -1.68 -0.80
CA GLN A 5 -21.91 -2.31 0.30
C GLN A 5 -22.06 -3.82 0.11
N ALA A 6 -22.23 -4.27 -1.14
CA ALA A 6 -22.31 -5.69 -1.46
C ALA A 6 -20.96 -6.38 -1.22
N GLN A 7 -19.86 -5.79 -1.70
CA GLN A 7 -18.51 -6.33 -1.48
C GLN A 7 -18.14 -6.39 0.01
N ILE A 8 -18.44 -5.34 0.78
CA ILE A 8 -18.22 -5.32 2.24
C ILE A 8 -19.07 -6.38 2.94
N SER A 9 -20.33 -6.57 2.52
CA SER A 9 -21.18 -7.62 3.07
C SER A 9 -20.62 -9.02 2.80
N VAL A 10 -20.01 -9.25 1.64
CA VAL A 10 -19.35 -10.53 1.32
C VAL A 10 -18.05 -10.67 2.11
N LEU A 11 -17.27 -9.59 2.28
CA LEU A 11 -16.04 -9.60 3.06
C LEU A 11 -16.29 -10.03 4.52
N LYS A 12 -17.38 -9.55 5.13
CA LYS A 12 -17.79 -9.97 6.49
C LYS A 12 -18.12 -11.46 6.62
N GLN A 13 -18.38 -12.15 5.52
CA GLN A 13 -18.66 -13.59 5.51
C GLN A 13 -17.39 -14.43 5.29
N THR A 14 -16.35 -13.84 4.70
CA THR A 14 -15.13 -14.55 4.28
C THR A 14 -13.89 -14.18 5.09
N ALA A 15 -13.91 -13.06 5.81
CA ALA A 15 -12.84 -12.60 6.69
C ALA A 15 -13.36 -12.37 8.12
N ASP A 16 -12.45 -12.11 9.06
CA ASP A 16 -12.81 -11.71 10.42
C ASP A 16 -13.70 -10.45 10.40
N PRO A 17 -14.89 -10.46 11.04
CA PRO A 17 -15.81 -9.34 10.99
C PRO A 17 -15.23 -8.02 11.48
N ALA A 18 -14.35 -8.03 12.49
CA ALA A 18 -13.74 -6.81 13.01
C ALA A 18 -12.74 -6.21 12.01
N VAL A 19 -12.00 -7.07 11.29
CA VAL A 19 -11.13 -6.66 10.18
C VAL A 19 -11.95 -6.09 9.03
N ALA A 20 -13.04 -6.76 8.63
CA ALA A 20 -13.93 -6.29 7.59
C ALA A 20 -14.57 -4.92 7.93
N ASP A 21 -14.96 -4.72 9.19
CA ASP A 21 -15.46 -3.44 9.69
C ASP A 21 -14.38 -2.35 9.70
N ALA A 22 -13.14 -2.69 10.07
CA ALA A 22 -12.03 -1.73 10.05
C ALA A 22 -11.64 -1.34 8.63
N ILE A 23 -11.64 -2.28 7.68
CA ILE A 23 -11.46 -2.01 6.26
C ILE A 23 -12.56 -1.09 5.72
N ALA A 24 -13.82 -1.36 6.07
CA ALA A 24 -14.95 -0.53 5.65
C ALA A 24 -14.80 0.91 6.16
N ARG A 25 -14.43 1.10 7.44
CA ARG A 25 -14.16 2.42 8.01
C ARG A 25 -12.99 3.11 7.31
N LEU A 26 -11.89 2.40 7.03
CA LEU A 26 -10.74 2.98 6.33
C LEU A 26 -11.14 3.51 4.94
N ILE A 27 -11.95 2.76 4.18
CA ILE A 27 -12.43 3.19 2.85
C ILE A 27 -13.29 4.45 2.95
N ASP A 28 -14.18 4.53 3.94
CA ASP A 28 -15.16 5.61 4.09
C ASP A 28 -14.52 6.89 4.67
N GLU A 29 -13.70 6.75 5.71
CA GLU A 29 -13.21 7.85 6.54
C GLU A 29 -11.73 8.19 6.32
N GLY A 30 -10.95 7.26 5.76
CA GLY A 30 -9.50 7.42 5.59
C GLY A 30 -9.12 8.56 4.65
N GLU A 31 -7.99 9.20 4.92
CA GLU A 31 -7.40 10.16 3.98
C GLU A 31 -6.86 9.43 2.74
N ASP A 32 -6.74 10.13 1.61
CA ASP A 32 -6.32 9.52 0.33
C ASP A 32 -4.99 8.77 0.43
N HIS A 33 -4.03 9.31 1.18
CA HIS A 33 -2.73 8.68 1.38
C HIS A 33 -2.79 7.43 2.26
N GLU A 34 -3.80 7.31 3.13
CA GLU A 34 -4.04 6.11 3.95
C GLU A 34 -4.72 4.99 3.15
N LEU A 35 -5.19 5.29 1.95
CA LEU A 35 -5.78 4.33 1.01
C LEU A 35 -4.83 3.94 -0.12
N ASN A 36 -3.61 4.49 -0.12
CA ASN A 36 -2.56 4.15 -1.06
C ASN A 36 -1.46 3.33 -0.37
N ARG A 37 -1.02 2.26 -1.03
CA ARG A 37 0.09 1.40 -0.58
C ARG A 37 0.03 1.08 0.91
N ILE A 38 -1.14 0.63 1.36
CA ILE A 38 -1.41 0.28 2.76
C ILE A 38 -0.44 -0.82 3.20
N ASN A 39 0.32 -0.52 4.24
CA ASN A 39 1.10 -1.50 4.98
C ASN A 39 0.18 -2.19 6.00
N VAL A 40 -0.20 -3.45 5.73
CA VAL A 40 -1.15 -4.18 6.58
C VAL A 40 -0.60 -4.43 7.98
N LEU A 41 0.72 -4.52 8.14
CA LEU A 41 1.35 -4.70 9.44
C LEU A 41 1.21 -3.44 10.30
N ASP A 42 1.33 -2.26 9.68
CA ASP A 42 1.06 -0.98 10.34
C ASP A 42 -0.43 -0.83 10.66
N PHE A 43 -1.31 -1.13 9.69
CA PHE A 43 -2.76 -1.14 9.90
C PHE A 43 -3.17 -2.02 11.09
N SER A 44 -2.61 -3.22 11.17
CA SER A 44 -2.81 -4.16 12.28
C SER A 44 -2.44 -3.53 13.62
N LYS A 45 -1.24 -2.96 13.73
CA LYS A 45 -0.76 -2.29 14.95
C LYS A 45 -1.65 -1.11 15.36
N ARG A 46 -2.03 -0.25 14.40
CA ARG A 46 -2.88 0.92 14.65
C ARG A 46 -4.28 0.57 15.12
N THR A 47 -4.81 -0.55 14.64
CA THR A 47 -6.18 -0.99 14.95
C THR A 47 -6.23 -1.99 16.12
N GLY A 48 -5.09 -2.53 16.54
CA GLY A 48 -5.00 -3.58 17.57
C GLY A 48 -5.59 -4.92 17.12
N LEU A 49 -5.74 -5.13 15.80
CA LEU A 49 -6.24 -6.37 15.24
C LEU A 49 -5.12 -7.40 15.13
N ASP A 50 -5.48 -8.67 15.03
CA ASP A 50 -4.49 -9.72 14.78
C ASP A 50 -3.89 -9.57 13.37
N GLU A 51 -2.58 -9.69 13.28
CA GLU A 51 -1.83 -9.47 12.04
C GLU A 51 -2.21 -10.46 10.93
N GLU A 52 -2.29 -11.75 11.24
CA GLU A 52 -2.66 -12.77 10.27
C GLU A 52 -4.09 -12.57 9.76
N ARG A 53 -5.01 -12.19 10.66
CA ARG A 53 -6.40 -11.88 10.30
C ARG A 53 -6.48 -10.62 9.44
N ALA A 54 -5.69 -9.58 9.74
CA ALA A 54 -5.63 -8.37 8.94
C ALA A 54 -5.13 -8.69 7.52
N ILE A 55 -4.03 -9.44 7.40
CA ILE A 55 -3.48 -9.90 6.11
C ILE A 55 -4.53 -10.69 5.33
N SER A 56 -5.16 -11.68 5.97
CA SER A 56 -6.23 -12.48 5.35
C SER A 56 -7.38 -11.58 4.87
N GLY A 57 -7.80 -10.62 5.68
CA GLY A 57 -8.86 -9.67 5.33
C GLY A 57 -8.53 -8.83 4.10
N PHE A 58 -7.32 -8.27 4.01
CA PHE A 58 -6.89 -7.50 2.84
C PHE A 58 -6.75 -8.36 1.57
N LEU A 59 -6.32 -9.63 1.70
CA LEU A 59 -6.30 -10.58 0.58
C LEU A 59 -7.72 -10.90 0.07
N HIS A 60 -8.66 -11.14 0.98
CA HIS A 60 -10.07 -11.33 0.62
C HIS A 60 -10.67 -10.07 0.00
N ALA A 61 -10.41 -8.90 0.57
CA ALA A 61 -10.85 -7.61 0.04
C ALA A 61 -10.32 -7.36 -1.38
N SER A 62 -9.06 -7.72 -1.64
CA SER A 62 -8.46 -7.62 -2.96
C SER A 62 -9.13 -8.54 -3.98
N ARG A 63 -9.43 -9.78 -3.59
CA ARG A 63 -10.17 -10.72 -4.45
C ARG A 63 -11.58 -10.24 -4.76
N LEU A 64 -12.19 -9.47 -3.86
CA LEU A 64 -13.50 -8.84 -4.07
C LEU A 64 -13.42 -7.55 -4.89
N GLY A 65 -12.22 -7.09 -5.26
CA GLY A 65 -12.00 -5.87 -6.04
C GLY A 65 -12.08 -4.58 -5.21
N LEU A 66 -11.97 -4.68 -3.88
CA LEU A 66 -11.92 -3.51 -3.01
C LEU A 66 -10.55 -2.81 -3.08
N PHE A 67 -9.49 -3.61 -3.17
CA PHE A 67 -8.10 -3.16 -3.27
C PHE A 67 -7.39 -3.86 -4.42
N ASP A 68 -6.42 -3.18 -4.99
CA ASP A 68 -5.42 -3.75 -5.88
C ASP A 68 -4.17 -4.09 -5.05
N LEU A 69 -3.71 -5.34 -5.17
CA LEU A 69 -2.49 -5.84 -4.53
C LEU A 69 -1.30 -5.59 -5.46
N THR A 70 -0.27 -4.92 -4.95
CA THR A 70 0.98 -4.65 -5.67
C THR A 70 2.17 -5.27 -4.96
N TRP A 71 3.09 -5.82 -5.74
CA TRP A 71 4.40 -6.30 -5.31
C TRP A 71 5.44 -5.24 -5.65
N ASN A 72 5.96 -4.54 -4.66
CA ASN A 72 6.93 -3.46 -4.88
C ASN A 72 8.33 -3.98 -4.59
N VAL A 73 9.27 -3.72 -5.50
CA VAL A 73 10.69 -4.02 -5.30
C VAL A 73 11.35 -2.82 -4.66
N LEU A 74 12.05 -3.06 -3.57
CA LEU A 74 12.68 -2.01 -2.77
C LEU A 74 14.19 -1.98 -3.00
N CYS A 75 14.76 -0.79 -2.99
CA CYS A 75 16.19 -0.63 -2.88
C CYS A 75 16.65 -1.02 -1.47
N PRO A 76 17.60 -1.95 -1.30
CA PRO A 76 18.08 -2.32 0.03
C PRO A 76 18.89 -1.21 0.71
N GLY A 77 19.41 -0.23 -0.05
CA GLY A 77 20.20 0.87 0.49
C GLY A 77 19.35 1.99 1.09
N CYS A 78 18.31 2.44 0.37
CA CYS A 78 17.50 3.59 0.77
C CYS A 78 16.03 3.29 1.06
N GLY A 79 15.53 2.10 0.71
CA GLY A 79 14.11 1.75 0.85
C GLY A 79 13.20 2.39 -0.20
N GLY A 80 13.75 3.01 -1.25
CA GLY A 80 12.97 3.53 -2.38
C GLY A 80 12.38 2.41 -3.23
N VAL A 81 11.19 2.60 -3.77
CA VAL A 81 10.54 1.68 -4.70
C VAL A 81 11.22 1.79 -6.06
N LEU A 82 11.73 0.67 -6.53
CA LEU A 82 12.39 0.54 -7.83
C LEU A 82 11.38 0.21 -8.93
N ASP A 83 10.43 -0.66 -8.65
CA ASP A 83 9.32 -1.00 -9.54
C ASP A 83 8.13 -1.58 -8.76
N ALA A 84 6.94 -1.57 -9.36
CA ALA A 84 5.70 -2.09 -8.79
C ALA A 84 5.00 -3.02 -9.79
N HIS A 85 4.69 -4.24 -9.37
CA HIS A 85 4.10 -5.25 -10.23
C HIS A 85 2.76 -5.77 -9.71
N SER A 86 1.85 -6.11 -10.62
CA SER A 86 0.56 -6.73 -10.29
C SER A 86 0.66 -8.22 -9.94
N THR A 87 1.77 -8.88 -10.30
CA THR A 87 1.98 -10.30 -9.99
C THR A 87 3.43 -10.57 -9.60
N LEU A 88 3.64 -11.50 -8.67
CA LEU A 88 4.98 -11.95 -8.27
C LEU A 88 5.79 -12.52 -9.45
N LYS A 89 5.13 -13.16 -10.43
CA LYS A 89 5.79 -13.72 -11.62
C LYS A 89 6.41 -12.65 -12.53
N SER A 90 5.99 -11.40 -12.41
CA SER A 90 6.52 -10.29 -13.20
C SER A 90 7.88 -9.80 -12.70
N LEU A 91 8.30 -10.19 -11.50
CA LEU A 91 9.58 -9.79 -10.94
C LEU A 91 10.76 -10.33 -11.75
N ARG A 92 11.76 -9.49 -11.99
CA ARG A 92 12.99 -9.82 -12.72
C ARG A 92 14.21 -9.42 -11.88
N PRO A 93 14.93 -10.36 -11.26
CA PRO A 93 16.04 -10.04 -10.35
C PRO A 93 17.11 -9.12 -10.97
N ASP A 94 17.36 -9.25 -12.27
CA ASP A 94 18.47 -8.59 -12.97
C ASP A 94 18.16 -7.16 -13.46
N ASP A 95 16.94 -6.64 -13.24
CA ASP A 95 16.47 -5.40 -13.88
C ASP A 95 16.44 -4.16 -12.96
N TYR A 96 16.86 -4.27 -11.70
CA TYR A 96 16.63 -3.21 -10.72
C TYR A 96 17.90 -2.40 -10.40
N HIS A 97 17.89 -1.13 -10.82
CA HIS A 97 18.94 -0.17 -10.50
C HIS A 97 18.37 1.06 -9.80
N CYS A 98 18.88 1.38 -8.61
CA CYS A 98 18.48 2.58 -7.89
C CYS A 98 19.20 3.82 -8.41
N GLY A 99 18.45 4.75 -9.01
CA GLY A 99 18.98 6.03 -9.45
C GLY A 99 19.37 7.01 -8.33
N LEU A 100 18.93 6.76 -7.09
CA LEU A 100 19.25 7.63 -5.94
C LEU A 100 20.58 7.26 -5.28
N CYS A 101 20.75 5.99 -4.89
CA CYS A 101 21.97 5.56 -4.21
C CYS A 101 23.06 5.07 -5.18
N ALA A 102 22.68 4.61 -6.39
CA ALA A 102 23.57 4.11 -7.44
C ALA A 102 24.53 2.98 -7.02
N CYS A 103 24.25 2.29 -5.91
CA CYS A 103 25.17 1.32 -5.31
C CYS A 103 25.26 -0.04 -6.04
N GLY A 104 24.47 -0.27 -7.10
CA GLY A 104 24.53 -1.52 -7.88
C GLY A 104 24.09 -2.78 -7.13
N TYR A 105 23.15 -2.67 -6.19
CA TYR A 105 22.63 -3.82 -5.45
C TYR A 105 21.87 -4.80 -6.36
N GLU A 106 22.14 -6.10 -6.23
CA GLU A 106 21.29 -7.16 -6.78
C GLU A 106 20.10 -7.35 -5.83
N ALA A 107 18.91 -6.90 -6.23
CA ALA A 107 17.71 -7.13 -5.45
C ALA A 107 17.31 -8.61 -5.55
N SER A 108 17.38 -9.32 -4.44
CA SER A 108 16.78 -10.65 -4.31
C SER A 108 15.28 -10.50 -4.02
N VAL A 109 14.46 -11.29 -4.72
CA VAL A 109 12.99 -11.25 -4.57
C VAL A 109 12.55 -11.60 -3.14
N ASP A 110 13.32 -12.42 -2.43
CA ASP A 110 12.93 -12.93 -1.11
C ASP A 110 13.11 -11.90 0.01
N GLU A 111 14.00 -10.93 -0.16
CA GLU A 111 14.37 -9.98 0.90
C GLU A 111 13.97 -8.53 0.59
N GLN A 112 13.75 -8.18 -0.68
CA GLN A 112 13.53 -6.81 -1.13
C GLN A 112 12.16 -6.58 -1.78
N VAL A 113 11.15 -7.38 -1.40
CA VAL A 113 9.77 -7.22 -1.89
C VAL A 113 8.82 -6.90 -0.74
N GLU A 114 8.05 -5.83 -0.90
CA GLU A 114 6.89 -5.55 -0.06
C GLU A 114 5.59 -5.83 -0.81
N VAL A 115 4.57 -6.25 -0.07
CA VAL A 115 3.19 -6.30 -0.55
C VAL A 115 2.46 -5.09 0.01
N ALA A 116 1.78 -4.36 -0.88
CA ALA A 116 0.97 -3.22 -0.49
C ALA A 116 -0.40 -3.29 -1.16
N PHE A 117 -1.38 -2.62 -0.55
CA PHE A 117 -2.77 -2.61 -1.02
C PHE A 117 -3.20 -1.17 -1.28
N THR A 118 -3.67 -0.89 -2.50
CA THR A 118 -4.21 0.43 -2.85
C THR A 118 -5.70 0.28 -3.16
N VAL A 119 -6.53 1.18 -2.65
CA VAL A 119 -7.98 1.13 -2.91
C VAL A 119 -8.24 1.14 -4.42
N SER A 120 -9.17 0.33 -4.91
CA SER A 120 -9.49 0.35 -6.34
C SER A 120 -10.18 1.67 -6.71
N PRO A 121 -9.82 2.32 -7.84
CA PRO A 121 -10.47 3.56 -8.28
C PRO A 121 -11.98 3.40 -8.55
N ARG A 122 -12.47 2.16 -8.70
CA ARG A 122 -13.91 1.84 -8.79
C ARG A 122 -14.65 2.02 -7.48
N ILE A 123 -13.94 1.86 -6.36
CA ILE A 123 -14.47 2.02 -5.00
C ILE A 123 -14.35 3.47 -4.57
N ARG A 124 -13.14 4.01 -4.64
CA ARG A 124 -12.85 5.40 -4.31
C ARG A 124 -11.63 5.84 -5.09
N ARG A 125 -11.77 6.91 -5.89
CA ARG A 125 -10.63 7.52 -6.59
C ARG A 125 -9.86 8.40 -5.61
N ILE A 126 -8.55 8.20 -5.53
CA ILE A 126 -7.62 8.98 -4.71
C ILE A 126 -6.56 9.64 -5.58
N ALA A 127 -5.89 10.68 -5.06
CA ALA A 127 -4.85 11.39 -5.81
C ALA A 127 -3.72 10.46 -6.32
N ALA A 128 -3.34 9.45 -5.53
CA ALA A 128 -2.29 8.49 -5.90
C ALA A 128 -2.61 7.61 -7.12
N HIS A 129 -3.87 7.55 -7.59
CA HIS A 129 -4.21 6.89 -8.86
C HIS A 129 -3.69 7.64 -10.09
N ASP A 130 -3.26 8.89 -9.93
CA ASP A 130 -2.55 9.65 -10.94
C ASP A 130 -1.29 10.30 -10.34
N PRO A 131 -0.21 9.52 -10.13
CA PRO A 131 1.00 9.96 -9.44
C PRO A 131 1.64 11.22 -10.02
N ASN A 132 1.49 11.46 -11.33
CA ASN A 132 2.10 12.62 -12.02
C ASN A 132 1.44 13.95 -11.65
N THR A 133 0.28 13.90 -11.00
CA THR A 133 -0.45 15.09 -10.53
C THR A 133 -0.17 15.42 -9.06
N LEU A 134 0.54 14.55 -8.35
CA LEU A 134 0.87 14.77 -6.95
C LEU A 134 1.88 15.92 -6.81
N PRO A 135 1.71 16.80 -5.80
CA PRO A 135 2.79 17.66 -5.35
C PRO A 135 4.05 16.83 -5.05
N VAL A 136 5.23 17.43 -5.25
CA VAL A 136 6.52 16.72 -5.16
C VAL A 136 6.67 15.93 -3.87
N TRP A 137 6.27 16.51 -2.74
CA TRP A 137 6.40 15.87 -1.44
C TRP A 137 5.39 14.73 -1.25
N GLU A 138 4.16 14.90 -1.74
CA GLU A 138 3.16 13.82 -1.73
C GLU A 138 3.59 12.66 -2.63
N TYR A 139 4.24 12.93 -3.76
CA TYR A 139 4.86 11.90 -4.58
C TYR A 139 5.93 11.13 -3.79
N PHE A 140 6.83 11.84 -3.10
CA PHE A 140 7.86 11.17 -2.31
C PHE A 140 7.26 10.31 -1.20
N LYS A 141 6.26 10.83 -0.49
CA LYS A 141 5.57 10.14 0.60
C LYS A 141 4.80 8.91 0.12
N GLN A 142 4.05 9.04 -0.96
CA GLN A 142 3.07 8.03 -1.37
C GLN A 142 3.61 7.04 -2.42
N ILE A 143 4.60 7.45 -3.22
CA ILE A 143 5.03 6.70 -4.41
C ILE A 143 6.49 6.29 -4.32
N PHE A 144 7.39 7.21 -3.96
CA PHE A 144 8.83 6.95 -4.04
C PHE A 144 9.35 6.03 -2.92
N TRP A 145 8.95 6.26 -1.67
CA TRP A 145 9.45 5.50 -0.53
C TRP A 145 8.64 4.23 -0.26
N SER A 146 9.26 3.23 0.38
CA SER A 146 8.55 2.05 0.90
C SER A 146 7.44 2.46 1.87
N SER A 147 6.36 1.68 1.89
CA SER A 147 5.28 1.81 2.87
C SER A 147 5.73 1.56 4.32
N GLY A 148 6.95 1.04 4.53
CA GLY A 148 7.60 0.89 5.82
C GLY A 148 8.38 2.12 6.29
N VAL A 149 8.58 3.14 5.45
CA VAL A 149 9.21 4.39 5.86
C VAL A 149 8.18 5.27 6.56
N ASP A 150 8.41 5.55 7.85
CA ASP A 150 7.51 6.38 8.65
C ASP A 150 7.71 7.88 8.33
N LEU A 151 6.99 8.35 7.31
CA LEU A 151 6.80 9.77 7.01
C LEU A 151 5.48 10.26 7.62
N ASN A 152 5.38 10.21 8.95
CA ASN A 152 4.25 10.76 9.69
C ASN A 152 4.08 12.27 9.47
N LYS A 153 2.93 12.81 9.87
CA LYS A 153 2.58 14.23 9.64
C LYS A 153 3.63 15.20 10.20
N GLU A 154 4.26 14.87 11.34
CA GLU A 154 5.27 15.73 11.97
C GLU A 154 6.60 15.68 11.23
N SER A 155 7.11 14.49 10.90
CA SER A 155 8.37 14.35 10.16
C SER A 155 8.25 14.85 8.73
N PHE A 156 7.07 14.70 8.12
CA PHE A 156 6.79 15.21 6.79
C PHE A 156 6.74 16.74 6.76
N ALA A 157 6.00 17.39 7.66
CA ALA A 157 5.94 18.87 7.74
C ALA A 157 7.34 19.51 7.92
N GLN A 158 8.21 18.88 8.73
CA GLN A 158 9.59 19.34 8.91
C GLN A 158 10.45 19.27 7.63
N LEU A 159 10.13 18.36 6.71
CA LEU A 159 10.87 18.19 5.44
C LEU A 159 10.35 19.12 4.34
N THR A 160 9.09 19.54 4.42
CA THR A 160 8.41 20.28 3.36
C THR A 160 8.43 21.80 3.51
N ASP A 161 8.95 22.32 4.63
CA ASP A 161 8.85 23.75 5.02
C ASP A 161 7.40 24.28 4.92
N GLU A 162 6.41 23.41 5.21
CA GLU A 162 4.97 23.74 5.31
C GLU A 162 4.47 23.70 6.77
#